data_AF-A0A367JG52-F1
#
_entry.id   AF-A0A367JG52-F1
#
_cell.length_a   1.000
_cell.length_b   1.000
_cell.length_c   1.000
_cell.angle_alpha   90.00
_cell.angle_beta   90.00
_cell.angle_gamma   90.00
#
_symmetry.space_group_name_H-M   'P 1'
#
loop_
_entity.id
_entity.type
_entity.pdbx_description
1 polymer ?
#
loop_
_entity_poly.entity_id
_entity_poly.type
_entity_poly.pdbx_seq_one_letter_code
_entity_poly.pdbx_strand_id
1 'polypeptide(L)'
;MEQLLDHLSWLTTPKDFDSICHRPTSGQLSSYTQRSKCAEYYQFAAIPWYQLHDFSQLEPYVKIEFRETVSFELLQKDLGVNDNDTYVHRDEHLYDWRLYEDIEEANRILNNGSNFVDSFTDRKFYKIFTPQHWQKRDETLLFLGGIFGSTRMNMAKPEHIELQELITSTLHYRLDTPLGETVANIVQHLGGKATFNAVHFRLRDIPFRKYATENLHQFERNMSIATGIPVPPLPPFNEFGVLTSAPKPPPPPEHPIYIEPQHDLSLPPWSNLCENVSPSFSVSMENIGSRAVVYIATDHKDIRGENSRLLEWFNYFPCTLTLNDIPGELMDPLDTMHCMFNPNKSLKSYLIPLVDAMVAAHARRVFTTPRSTFSKYIGELNEAWVLQEQGLNLSSFYLYE
;
A
#
# COMPACT_ATOMS: atom_id res chain seq x y z
N MET A 1 23.33 7.70 -3.67
CA MET A 1 22.91 7.09 -4.94
C MET A 1 23.93 6.06 -5.40
N GLU A 2 25.20 6.41 -5.63
CA GLU A 2 26.28 5.45 -5.96
C GLU A 2 26.33 4.26 -5.01
N GLN A 3 26.41 4.50 -3.69
CA GLN A 3 26.39 3.40 -2.71
C GLN A 3 25.16 2.48 -2.80
N LEU A 4 23.99 3.01 -3.17
CA LEU A 4 22.79 2.20 -3.37
C LEU A 4 22.87 1.39 -4.65
N LEU A 5 23.34 1.99 -5.75
CA LEU A 5 23.48 1.31 -7.03
C LEU A 5 24.57 0.24 -6.98
N ASP A 6 25.72 0.51 -6.35
CA ASP A 6 26.76 -0.49 -6.11
C ASP A 6 26.22 -1.68 -5.30
N HIS A 7 25.39 -1.38 -4.32
CA HIS A 7 24.78 -2.37 -3.45
C HIS A 7 23.74 -3.22 -4.18
N LEU A 8 22.82 -2.59 -4.93
CA LEU A 8 21.84 -3.28 -5.75
C LEU A 8 22.49 -4.06 -6.89
N SER A 9 23.54 -3.51 -7.51
CA SER A 9 24.37 -4.20 -8.50
C SER A 9 24.94 -5.48 -7.91
N TRP A 10 25.50 -5.41 -6.71
CA TRP A 10 25.95 -6.60 -6.01
C TRP A 10 24.79 -7.57 -5.73
N LEU A 11 23.64 -7.13 -5.24
CA LEU A 11 22.53 -8.05 -4.93
C LEU A 11 21.89 -8.71 -6.16
N THR A 12 21.91 -8.04 -7.31
CA THR A 12 21.19 -8.46 -8.53
C THR A 12 22.09 -9.10 -9.59
N THR A 13 23.41 -8.91 -9.51
CA THR A 13 24.35 -9.59 -10.41
C THR A 13 24.31 -11.12 -10.16
N PRO A 14 24.03 -11.94 -11.19
CA PRO A 14 24.00 -13.41 -11.05
C PRO A 14 25.31 -13.97 -10.45
N LYS A 15 25.18 -14.75 -9.38
CA LYS A 15 26.29 -15.45 -8.72
C LYS A 15 25.78 -16.57 -7.81
N ASP A 16 26.66 -17.52 -7.53
CA ASP A 16 26.40 -18.60 -6.58
C ASP A 16 26.57 -18.08 -5.15
N PHE A 17 25.51 -17.50 -4.59
CA PHE A 17 25.51 -16.99 -3.23
C PHE A 17 25.70 -18.10 -2.19
N ASP A 18 25.32 -19.35 -2.48
CA ASP A 18 25.52 -20.45 -1.53
C ASP A 18 27.02 -20.74 -1.36
N SER A 19 27.79 -20.64 -2.45
CA SER A 19 29.27 -20.71 -2.43
C SER A 19 29.96 -19.44 -1.89
N ILE A 20 29.27 -18.31 -1.84
CA ILE A 20 29.85 -17.04 -1.38
C ILE A 20 29.52 -16.83 0.11
N CYS A 21 28.35 -17.27 0.58
CA CYS A 21 27.80 -16.90 1.87
C CYS A 21 28.09 -17.94 2.97
N HIS A 22 29.38 -18.20 3.18
CA HIS A 22 29.88 -19.07 4.25
C HIS A 22 30.00 -18.37 5.61
N ARG A 23 30.17 -19.17 6.67
CA ARG A 23 30.47 -18.64 8.01
C ARG A 23 31.81 -17.89 8.01
N PRO A 24 31.95 -16.80 8.79
CA PRO A 24 33.21 -16.06 8.88
C PRO A 24 34.34 -16.95 9.39
N THR A 25 35.54 -16.72 8.85
CA THR A 25 36.77 -17.36 9.30
C THR A 25 37.44 -16.45 10.34
N SER A 26 37.68 -16.99 11.54
CA SER A 26 38.38 -16.26 12.61
C SER A 26 39.74 -15.75 12.12
N GLY A 27 40.04 -14.48 12.37
CA GLY A 27 41.29 -13.83 11.96
C GLY A 27 41.31 -13.31 10.51
N GLN A 28 40.26 -13.52 9.70
CA GLN A 28 40.16 -12.99 8.34
C GLN A 28 39.07 -11.91 8.23
N LEU A 29 39.47 -10.63 8.29
CA LEU A 29 38.54 -9.49 8.28
C LEU A 29 37.58 -9.50 7.07
N SER A 30 38.07 -9.86 5.88
CA SER A 30 37.27 -9.92 4.64
C SER A 30 36.07 -10.86 4.76
N SER A 31 36.19 -11.97 5.50
CA SER A 31 35.09 -12.93 5.72
C SER A 31 33.93 -12.34 6.53
N TYR A 32 34.20 -11.34 7.39
CA TYR A 32 33.16 -10.64 8.16
C TYR A 32 32.42 -9.61 7.31
N THR A 33 33.11 -8.87 6.44
CA THR A 33 32.47 -7.97 5.48
C THR A 33 31.59 -8.74 4.50
N GLN A 34 32.05 -9.90 4.03
CA GLN A 34 31.28 -10.80 3.18
C GLN A 34 30.02 -11.30 3.88
N ARG A 35 30.09 -11.65 5.18
CA ARG A 35 28.92 -12.02 5.97
C ARG A 35 27.87 -10.90 6.02
N SER A 36 28.27 -9.63 6.15
CA SER A 36 27.31 -8.51 6.16
C SER A 36 26.52 -8.44 4.86
N LYS A 37 27.23 -8.49 3.72
CA LYS A 37 26.60 -8.49 2.39
C LYS A 37 25.69 -9.72 2.19
N CYS A 38 26.12 -10.87 2.67
CA CYS A 38 25.31 -12.09 2.64
C CYS A 38 24.05 -12.00 3.51
N ALA A 39 24.09 -11.34 4.66
CA ALA A 39 22.90 -11.11 5.48
C ALA A 39 21.84 -10.30 4.74
N GLU A 40 22.26 -9.29 3.98
CA GLU A 40 21.38 -8.49 3.13
C GLU A 40 20.82 -9.32 1.98
N TYR A 41 21.66 -10.15 1.33
CA TYR A 41 21.19 -11.10 0.33
C TYR A 41 20.09 -12.01 0.87
N TYR A 42 20.21 -12.52 2.10
CA TYR A 42 19.15 -13.34 2.71
C TYR A 42 17.85 -12.58 2.93
N GLN A 43 17.89 -11.26 3.15
CA GLN A 43 16.72 -10.41 3.34
C GLN A 43 16.17 -9.80 2.03
N PHE A 44 16.97 -9.77 0.98
CA PHE A 44 16.61 -9.24 -0.33
C PHE A 44 15.82 -10.26 -1.16
N ALA A 45 14.78 -9.79 -1.82
CA ALA A 45 14.06 -10.53 -2.82
C ALA A 45 13.60 -9.58 -3.93
N ALA A 46 13.46 -10.12 -5.13
CA ALA A 46 12.97 -9.36 -6.28
C ALA A 46 12.02 -10.22 -7.09
N ILE A 47 11.06 -9.54 -7.69
CA ILE A 47 10.05 -10.10 -8.56
C ILE A 47 9.96 -9.23 -9.81
N PRO A 48 9.81 -9.81 -11.01
CA PRO A 48 9.57 -9.02 -12.20
C PRO A 48 8.24 -8.27 -12.11
N TRP A 49 8.20 -7.01 -12.54
CA TRP A 49 7.00 -6.18 -12.45
C TRP A 49 5.79 -6.79 -13.18
N TYR A 50 6.02 -7.51 -14.29
CA TYR A 50 4.96 -8.16 -15.05
C TYR A 50 4.25 -9.30 -14.27
N GLN A 51 4.86 -9.82 -13.20
CA GLN A 51 4.18 -10.78 -12.32
C GLN A 51 3.18 -10.10 -11.37
N LEU A 52 3.27 -8.77 -11.21
CA LEU A 52 2.37 -7.99 -10.37
C LEU A 52 1.40 -7.14 -11.20
N HIS A 53 1.80 -6.68 -12.38
CA HIS A 53 1.09 -5.67 -13.17
C HIS A 53 0.99 -6.06 -14.65
N ASP A 54 -0.03 -5.58 -15.36
CA ASP A 54 -0.21 -5.78 -16.79
C ASP A 54 0.09 -4.50 -17.57
N PHE A 55 1.27 -4.42 -18.18
CA PHE A 55 1.73 -3.25 -18.93
C PHE A 55 1.20 -3.17 -20.36
N SER A 56 0.45 -4.15 -20.85
CA SER A 56 0.02 -4.23 -22.25
C SER A 56 -0.73 -2.98 -22.74
N GLN A 57 -1.52 -2.34 -21.88
CA GLN A 57 -2.24 -1.11 -22.24
C GLN A 57 -1.33 0.12 -22.29
N LEU A 58 -0.20 0.09 -21.59
CA LEU A 58 0.73 1.22 -21.49
C LEU A 58 1.82 1.19 -22.59
N GLU A 59 2.14 0.02 -23.13
CA GLU A 59 3.16 -0.19 -24.18
C GLU A 59 3.04 0.75 -25.40
N PRO A 60 1.83 1.09 -25.91
CA PRO A 60 1.70 2.03 -27.04
C PRO A 60 2.17 3.45 -26.72
N TYR A 61 2.19 3.84 -25.44
CA TYR A 61 2.48 5.19 -24.97
C TYR A 61 3.88 5.32 -24.38
N VAL A 62 4.35 4.27 -23.70
CA VAL A 62 5.63 4.27 -23.00
C VAL A 62 6.39 2.99 -23.30
N LYS A 63 7.62 3.14 -23.79
CA LYS A 63 8.56 2.02 -23.94
C LYS A 63 9.15 1.68 -22.58
N ILE A 64 8.94 0.44 -22.14
CA ILE A 64 9.38 -0.04 -20.83
C ILE A 64 10.36 -1.18 -21.06
N GLU A 65 11.54 -1.07 -20.45
CA GLU A 65 12.54 -2.14 -20.46
C GLU A 65 12.78 -2.62 -19.03
N PHE A 66 12.53 -3.89 -18.79
CA PHE A 66 12.83 -4.52 -17.51
C PHE A 66 14.33 -4.82 -17.41
N ARG A 67 14.94 -4.46 -16.28
CA ARG A 67 16.37 -4.64 -16.03
C ARG A 67 16.57 -5.67 -14.92
N GLU A 68 17.10 -6.84 -15.29
CA GLU A 68 17.38 -7.92 -14.33
C GLU A 68 18.53 -7.55 -13.40
N THR A 69 19.57 -6.89 -13.88
CA THR A 69 20.66 -6.41 -13.03
C THR A 69 20.59 -4.90 -12.89
N VAL A 70 20.55 -4.41 -11.66
CA VAL A 70 20.55 -2.98 -11.34
C VAL A 70 22.00 -2.50 -11.27
N SER A 71 22.59 -2.20 -12.42
CA SER A 71 23.93 -1.61 -12.55
C SER A 71 23.90 -0.43 -13.51
N PHE A 72 24.49 0.68 -13.07
CA PHE A 72 24.57 1.90 -13.88
C PHE A 72 25.51 1.69 -15.07
N GLU A 73 26.63 1.01 -14.86
CA GLU A 73 27.62 0.69 -15.89
C GLU A 73 27.02 -0.23 -16.96
N LEU A 74 26.25 -1.24 -16.54
CA LEU A 74 25.57 -2.14 -17.45
C LEU A 74 24.48 -1.41 -18.24
N LEU A 75 23.72 -0.53 -17.59
CA LEU A 75 22.71 0.30 -18.26
C LEU A 75 23.35 1.18 -19.34
N GLN A 76 24.44 1.87 -19.01
CA GLN A 76 25.17 2.71 -19.96
C GLN A 76 25.72 1.90 -21.13
N LYS A 77 26.33 0.73 -20.84
CA LYS A 77 26.83 -0.19 -21.86
C LYS A 77 25.74 -0.65 -22.82
N ASP A 78 24.59 -1.07 -22.29
CA ASP A 78 23.50 -1.62 -23.10
C ASP A 78 22.84 -0.54 -23.98
N LEU A 79 22.79 0.70 -23.50
CA LEU A 79 22.32 1.86 -24.25
C LEU A 79 23.39 2.48 -25.17
N GLY A 80 24.65 2.06 -25.05
CA GLY A 80 25.77 2.62 -25.82
C GLY A 80 26.10 4.07 -25.46
N VAL A 81 25.81 4.49 -24.22
CA VAL A 81 26.05 5.85 -23.70
C VAL A 81 27.21 5.85 -22.70
N ASN A 82 27.78 7.02 -22.42
CA ASN A 82 28.80 7.19 -21.38
C ASN A 82 28.37 8.27 -20.35
N ASP A 83 29.25 8.60 -19.41
CA ASP A 83 28.99 9.58 -18.35
C ASP A 83 28.68 10.98 -18.90
N ASN A 84 29.30 11.40 -20.01
CA ASN A 84 29.02 12.71 -20.61
C ASN A 84 27.65 12.74 -21.30
N ASP A 85 27.10 11.58 -21.66
CA ASP A 85 25.78 11.44 -22.28
C ASP A 85 24.67 11.19 -21.24
N THR A 86 25.02 11.18 -19.95
CA THR A 86 24.10 10.81 -18.85
C THR A 86 24.00 11.93 -17.82
N TYR A 87 22.79 12.45 -17.62
CA TYR A 87 22.50 13.35 -16.51
C TYR A 87 21.94 12.58 -15.30
N VAL A 88 22.61 12.69 -14.16
CA VAL A 88 22.16 12.06 -12.91
C VAL A 88 21.60 13.13 -11.97
N HIS A 89 20.29 13.11 -11.74
CA HIS A 89 19.65 13.97 -10.74
C HIS A 89 19.66 13.30 -9.35
N ARG A 90 20.29 13.94 -8.37
CA ARG A 90 20.36 13.44 -7.00
C ARG A 90 19.46 14.26 -6.08
N ASP A 91 18.42 13.63 -5.58
CA ASP A 91 17.57 14.20 -4.53
C ASP A 91 18.41 14.47 -3.28
N GLU A 92 18.47 15.74 -2.85
CA GLU A 92 19.15 16.13 -1.60
C GLU A 92 18.34 15.75 -0.35
N HIS A 93 17.02 15.65 -0.49
CA HIS A 93 16.06 15.40 0.59
C HIS A 93 14.88 14.53 0.09
N LEU A 94 14.12 13.91 1.01
CA LEU A 94 13.01 12.99 0.70
C LEU A 94 11.88 13.59 -0.16
N TYR A 95 11.83 14.92 -0.28
CA TYR A 95 10.91 15.68 -1.12
C TYR A 95 11.66 16.85 -1.77
N ASP A 96 12.75 16.55 -2.48
CA ASP A 96 13.63 17.62 -2.97
C ASP A 96 12.95 18.51 -4.00
N TRP A 97 12.34 17.92 -5.03
CA TRP A 97 11.73 18.64 -6.14
C TRP A 97 10.32 18.18 -6.47
N ARG A 98 9.52 19.11 -7.01
CA ARG A 98 8.20 18.88 -7.57
C ARG A 98 8.15 19.42 -8.99
N LEU A 99 7.57 18.67 -9.91
CA LEU A 99 7.34 19.12 -11.28
C LEU A 99 6.00 19.84 -11.36
N TYR A 100 6.01 21.02 -11.96
CA TYR A 100 4.84 21.80 -12.33
C TYR A 100 4.78 21.92 -13.85
N GLU A 101 3.73 21.38 -14.44
CA GLU A 101 3.49 21.52 -15.87
C GLU A 101 3.04 22.94 -16.24
N ASP A 102 2.19 23.56 -15.42
CA ASP A 102 1.79 24.95 -15.60
C ASP A 102 2.93 25.89 -15.18
N ILE A 103 3.51 26.57 -16.16
CA ILE A 103 4.62 27.52 -15.98
C ILE A 103 4.15 28.78 -15.26
N GLU A 104 2.93 29.24 -15.50
CA GLU A 104 2.37 30.42 -14.83
C GLU A 104 2.17 30.13 -13.35
N GLU A 105 1.64 28.95 -13.04
CA GLU A 105 1.52 28.49 -11.64
C GLU A 105 2.90 28.37 -10.98
N ALA A 106 3.86 27.72 -11.64
CA ALA A 106 5.23 27.59 -11.15
C ALA A 106 5.85 28.95 -10.83
N ASN A 107 5.76 29.91 -11.75
CA ASN A 107 6.28 31.27 -11.58
C ASN A 107 5.56 32.00 -10.42
N ARG A 108 4.25 31.86 -10.31
CA ARG A 108 3.46 32.46 -9.21
C ARG A 108 3.93 31.93 -7.85
N ILE A 109 4.19 30.62 -7.73
CA ILE A 109 4.68 30.01 -6.49
C ILE A 109 6.08 30.54 -6.15
N LEU A 110 7.00 30.57 -7.12
CA LEU A 110 8.36 31.09 -6.93
C LEU A 110 8.36 32.58 -6.52
N ASN A 111 7.47 33.38 -7.11
CA ASN A 111 7.34 34.81 -6.81
C ASN A 111 6.72 35.09 -5.43
N ASN A 112 6.04 34.10 -4.82
CA ASN A 112 5.44 34.25 -3.49
C ASN A 112 6.48 34.24 -2.34
N GLY A 113 7.77 34.04 -2.65
CA GLY A 113 8.87 34.17 -1.69
C GLY A 113 8.95 33.04 -0.65
N SER A 114 8.19 31.95 -0.83
CA SER A 114 8.34 30.75 0.00
C SER A 114 9.55 29.94 -0.43
N ASN A 115 10.32 29.44 0.54
CA ASN A 115 11.44 28.53 0.29
C ASN A 115 11.00 27.07 0.05
N PHE A 116 9.70 26.81 0.09
CA PHE A 116 9.13 25.49 -0.13
C PHE A 116 7.72 25.58 -0.71
N VAL A 117 7.28 24.48 -1.29
CA VAL A 117 5.93 24.27 -1.81
C VAL A 117 5.26 23.19 -0.99
N ASP A 118 4.12 23.53 -0.39
CA ASP A 118 3.32 22.56 0.32
C ASP A 118 2.63 21.60 -0.65
N SER A 119 2.60 20.34 -0.25
CA SER A 119 1.78 19.28 -0.82
C SER A 119 0.79 18.81 0.25
N PHE A 120 -0.19 18.01 -0.15
CA PHE A 120 -1.06 17.28 0.77
C PHE A 120 -0.26 16.59 1.88
N THR A 121 -0.79 16.58 3.11
CA THR A 121 -0.20 16.02 4.35
C THR A 121 1.05 16.72 4.90
N ASP A 122 1.13 18.05 4.82
CA ASP A 122 2.23 18.84 5.42
C ASP A 122 3.62 18.52 4.81
N ARG A 123 3.65 17.98 3.58
CA ARG A 123 4.89 17.63 2.86
C ARG A 123 5.41 18.86 2.13
N LYS A 124 6.71 19.13 2.25
CA LYS A 124 7.35 20.34 1.71
C LYS A 124 8.36 19.97 0.64
N PHE A 125 8.16 20.50 -0.56
CA PHE A 125 9.10 20.40 -1.68
C PHE A 125 9.94 21.67 -1.79
N TYR A 126 11.25 21.54 -2.03
CA TYR A 126 12.17 22.69 -1.96
C TYR A 126 12.58 23.24 -3.32
N LYS A 127 12.36 22.47 -4.39
CA LYS A 127 12.67 22.84 -5.76
C LYS A 127 11.44 22.68 -6.65
N ILE A 128 11.28 23.59 -7.60
CA ILE A 128 10.27 23.49 -8.66
C ILE A 128 11.01 23.25 -9.97
N PHE A 129 10.61 22.20 -10.68
CA PHE A 129 11.03 21.98 -12.05
C PHE A 129 9.82 22.08 -12.98
N THR A 130 10.07 22.46 -14.22
CA THR A 130 9.09 22.40 -15.30
C THR A 130 9.51 21.34 -16.32
N PRO A 131 8.63 20.86 -17.21
CA PRO A 131 9.03 19.97 -18.30
C PRO A 131 10.20 20.54 -19.13
N GLN A 132 10.24 21.86 -19.35
CA GLN A 132 11.29 22.53 -20.09
C GLN A 132 12.67 22.45 -19.42
N HIS A 133 12.72 22.32 -18.08
CA HIS A 133 13.98 22.09 -17.38
C HIS A 133 14.66 20.80 -17.88
N TRP A 134 13.86 19.75 -18.06
CA TRP A 134 14.32 18.44 -18.50
C TRP A 134 14.52 18.37 -20.02
N GLN A 135 13.67 19.04 -20.80
CA GLN A 135 13.76 19.05 -22.27
C GLN A 135 14.96 19.84 -22.83
N LYS A 136 15.51 20.78 -22.06
CA LYS A 136 16.68 21.57 -22.47
C LYS A 136 18.02 20.87 -22.22
N ARG A 137 17.99 19.65 -21.71
CA ARG A 137 19.18 18.86 -21.44
C ARG A 137 19.72 18.27 -22.73
N ASP A 138 21.04 18.29 -22.88
CA ASP A 138 21.73 17.73 -24.05
C ASP A 138 22.06 16.24 -23.85
N GLU A 139 22.01 15.76 -22.61
CA GLU A 139 22.28 14.36 -22.27
C GLU A 139 21.19 13.42 -22.82
N THR A 140 21.61 12.26 -23.34
CA THR A 140 20.70 11.27 -23.93
C THR A 140 19.95 10.49 -22.85
N LEU A 141 20.59 10.23 -21.71
CA LEU A 141 20.01 9.49 -20.59
C LEU A 141 19.76 10.42 -19.40
N LEU A 142 18.51 10.48 -18.94
CA LEU A 142 18.14 11.12 -17.67
C LEU A 142 17.98 10.06 -16.59
N PHE A 143 18.93 9.98 -15.67
CA PHE A 143 18.85 9.13 -14.49
C PHE A 143 18.32 9.93 -13.31
N LEU A 144 17.03 9.78 -13.02
CA LEU A 144 16.38 10.46 -11.91
C LEU A 144 16.46 9.60 -10.64
N GLY A 145 16.77 10.22 -9.51
CA GLY A 145 16.75 9.56 -8.21
C GLY A 145 15.35 9.10 -7.77
N GLY A 146 15.24 8.73 -6.50
CA GLY A 146 13.98 8.21 -5.95
C GLY A 146 12.81 9.16 -6.16
N ILE A 147 11.80 8.73 -6.92
CA ILE A 147 10.58 9.50 -7.22
C ILE A 147 9.61 9.42 -6.02
N PHE A 148 10.13 9.68 -4.82
CA PHE A 148 9.31 9.61 -3.61
C PHE A 148 8.35 10.80 -3.56
N GLY A 149 7.08 10.52 -3.22
CA GLY A 149 6.01 11.52 -3.13
C GLY A 149 5.00 11.39 -4.26
N SER A 150 3.82 10.86 -3.94
CA SER A 150 2.69 10.67 -4.86
C SER A 150 2.19 11.95 -5.55
N THR A 151 2.58 13.12 -5.07
CA THR A 151 2.21 14.45 -5.58
C THR A 151 3.36 15.15 -6.29
N ARG A 152 4.49 14.47 -6.51
CA ARG A 152 5.71 15.03 -7.13
C ARG A 152 5.45 15.55 -8.54
N MET A 153 4.50 14.95 -9.25
CA MET A 153 4.09 15.38 -10.59
C MET A 153 2.77 16.16 -10.46
N ASN A 154 2.81 17.47 -10.72
CA ASN A 154 1.63 18.31 -10.90
C ASN A 154 1.38 18.46 -12.41
N MET A 155 0.49 17.61 -12.93
CA MET A 155 0.08 17.59 -14.34
C MET A 155 -1.12 18.51 -14.50
N ALA A 156 -1.15 19.27 -15.59
CA ALA A 156 -2.22 20.23 -15.87
C ALA A 156 -2.92 19.96 -17.20
N LYS A 157 -2.22 19.38 -18.17
CA LYS A 157 -2.81 19.11 -19.49
C LYS A 157 -3.69 17.87 -19.48
N PRO A 158 -4.86 17.89 -20.14
CA PRO A 158 -5.78 16.76 -20.19
C PRO A 158 -5.11 15.46 -20.63
N GLU A 159 -4.31 15.49 -21.70
CA GLU A 159 -3.64 14.30 -22.24
C GLU A 159 -2.63 13.66 -21.27
N HIS A 160 -2.00 14.46 -20.40
CA HIS A 160 -1.07 13.97 -19.40
C HIS A 160 -1.77 13.44 -18.15
N ILE A 161 -2.92 14.03 -17.80
CA ILE A 161 -3.79 13.52 -16.75
C ILE A 161 -4.36 12.16 -17.17
N GLU A 162 -4.85 12.04 -18.41
CA GLU A 162 -5.32 10.77 -18.98
C GLU A 162 -4.21 9.70 -18.99
N LEU A 163 -2.99 10.06 -19.40
CA LEU A 163 -1.85 9.13 -19.33
C LEU A 163 -1.48 8.76 -17.89
N GLN A 164 -1.57 9.69 -16.94
CA GLN A 164 -1.32 9.42 -15.53
C GLN A 164 -2.37 8.46 -14.94
N GLU A 165 -3.63 8.60 -15.34
CA GLU A 165 -4.71 7.67 -14.98
C GLU A 165 -4.47 6.28 -15.58
N LEU A 166 -4.04 6.19 -16.84
CA LEU A 166 -3.65 4.93 -17.49
C LEU A 166 -2.45 4.25 -16.80
N ILE A 167 -1.44 5.02 -16.42
CA ILE A 167 -0.30 4.50 -15.65
C ILE A 167 -0.79 3.98 -14.29
N THR A 168 -1.68 4.71 -13.61
CA THR A 168 -2.22 4.31 -12.32
C THR A 168 -3.01 3.01 -12.44
N SER A 169 -3.87 2.87 -13.46
CA SER A 169 -4.66 1.66 -13.67
C SER A 169 -3.81 0.44 -14.07
N THR A 170 -2.77 0.66 -14.87
CA THR A 170 -1.75 -0.36 -15.22
C THR A 170 -1.04 -0.91 -13.98
N LEU A 171 -0.83 -0.07 -12.97
CA LEU A 171 -0.19 -0.44 -11.71
C LEU A 171 -1.17 -1.04 -10.68
N HIS A 172 -2.40 -1.37 -11.05
CA HIS A 172 -3.22 -2.27 -10.24
C HIS A 172 -2.65 -3.69 -10.27
N TYR A 173 -2.83 -4.44 -9.18
CA TYR A 173 -2.33 -5.82 -9.14
C TYR A 173 -3.14 -6.75 -10.02
N ARG A 174 -2.44 -7.64 -10.73
CA ARG A 174 -3.04 -8.71 -11.53
C ARG A 174 -3.76 -9.72 -10.64
N LEU A 175 -5.00 -10.05 -11.02
CA LEU A 175 -5.79 -11.07 -10.34
C LEU A 175 -5.60 -12.47 -10.93
N ASP A 176 -4.94 -12.60 -12.08
CA ASP A 176 -4.67 -13.86 -12.80
C ASP A 176 -3.27 -14.44 -12.51
N THR A 177 -2.77 -14.19 -11.31
CA THR A 177 -1.45 -14.64 -10.82
C THR A 177 -1.61 -15.47 -9.56
N PRO A 178 -0.61 -16.21 -9.06
CA PRO A 178 -0.73 -16.90 -7.78
C PRO A 178 -1.03 -15.95 -6.61
N LEU A 179 -0.59 -14.69 -6.68
CA LEU A 179 -0.99 -13.64 -5.75
C LEU A 179 -2.50 -13.35 -5.85
N GLY A 180 -3.02 -13.17 -7.06
CA GLY A 180 -4.43 -12.97 -7.33
C GLY A 180 -5.31 -14.16 -6.92
N GLU A 181 -4.86 -15.40 -7.19
CA GLU A 181 -5.52 -16.64 -6.78
C GLU A 181 -5.63 -16.74 -5.26
N THR A 182 -4.54 -16.45 -4.55
CA THR A 182 -4.54 -16.39 -3.08
C THR A 182 -5.59 -15.40 -2.57
N VAL A 183 -5.64 -14.19 -3.14
CA VAL A 183 -6.63 -13.18 -2.77
C VAL A 183 -8.05 -13.66 -3.07
N ALA A 184 -8.29 -14.24 -4.25
CA ALA A 184 -9.59 -14.77 -4.64
C ALA A 184 -10.08 -15.86 -3.67
N ASN A 185 -9.20 -16.78 -3.28
CA ASN A 185 -9.49 -17.84 -2.31
C ASN A 185 -9.91 -17.27 -0.95
N ILE A 186 -9.20 -16.25 -0.45
CA ILE A 186 -9.53 -15.60 0.83
C ILE A 186 -10.83 -14.79 0.71
N VAL A 187 -11.00 -14.03 -0.36
CA VAL A 187 -12.23 -13.25 -0.60
C VAL A 187 -13.44 -14.18 -0.70
N GLN A 188 -13.30 -15.32 -1.37
CA GLN A 188 -14.34 -16.34 -1.43
C GLN A 188 -14.63 -16.94 -0.06
N HIS A 189 -13.59 -17.20 0.73
CA HIS A 189 -13.73 -17.64 2.11
C HIS A 189 -14.45 -16.59 2.97
N LEU A 190 -14.27 -15.29 2.74
CA LEU A 190 -15.00 -14.22 3.44
C LEU A 190 -16.48 -14.07 3.02
N GLY A 191 -16.93 -14.78 1.98
CA GLY A 191 -18.30 -14.72 1.44
C GLY A 191 -18.39 -14.16 0.02
N GLY A 192 -17.27 -13.77 -0.57
CA GLY A 192 -17.17 -13.25 -1.94
C GLY A 192 -17.01 -11.74 -2.02
N LYS A 193 -16.75 -11.24 -3.23
CA LYS A 193 -16.52 -9.82 -3.49
C LYS A 193 -17.72 -8.96 -3.07
N ALA A 194 -17.44 -7.82 -2.44
CA ALA A 194 -18.43 -6.87 -1.96
C ALA A 194 -19.44 -7.41 -0.93
N THR A 195 -19.15 -8.55 -0.28
CA THR A 195 -20.05 -9.17 0.71
C THR A 195 -19.61 -8.98 2.17
N PHE A 196 -18.57 -8.18 2.39
CA PHE A 196 -18.04 -7.80 3.70
C PHE A 196 -17.61 -6.34 3.69
N ASN A 197 -17.40 -5.74 4.87
CA ASN A 197 -16.76 -4.43 5.00
C ASN A 197 -15.30 -4.60 5.44
N ALA A 198 -14.45 -3.61 5.18
CA ALA A 198 -13.06 -3.66 5.59
C ALA A 198 -12.58 -2.39 6.28
N VAL A 199 -11.57 -2.56 7.12
CA VAL A 199 -10.79 -1.47 7.71
C VAL A 199 -9.31 -1.72 7.42
N HIS A 200 -8.61 -0.70 6.96
CA HIS A 200 -7.15 -0.71 6.95
C HIS A 200 -6.62 0.17 8.09
N PHE A 201 -6.11 -0.48 9.15
CA PHE A 201 -5.63 0.18 10.35
C PHE A 201 -4.11 0.11 10.48
N ARG A 202 -3.45 1.24 10.19
CA ARG A 202 -2.00 1.36 10.28
C ARG A 202 -1.59 1.90 11.63
N LEU A 203 -0.67 1.21 12.31
CA LEU A 203 -0.28 1.50 13.69
C LEU A 203 1.23 1.52 13.93
N ARG A 204 2.07 0.97 13.06
CA ARG A 204 3.48 0.76 13.42
C ARG A 204 4.32 2.05 13.48
N ASP A 205 4.16 2.95 12.51
CA ASP A 205 4.98 4.16 12.45
C ASP A 205 4.53 5.23 13.46
N ILE A 206 5.49 6.00 13.99
CA ILE A 206 5.28 7.01 15.03
C ILE A 206 4.11 7.97 14.72
N PRO A 207 3.97 8.52 13.49
CA PRO A 207 2.85 9.42 13.20
C PRO A 207 1.50 8.72 13.35
N PHE A 208 1.36 7.47 12.93
CA PHE A 208 0.08 6.75 13.00
C PHE A 208 -0.27 6.34 14.43
N ARG A 209 0.72 6.00 15.27
CA ARG A 209 0.51 5.74 16.71
C ARG A 209 -0.11 6.91 17.44
N LYS A 210 0.25 8.14 17.05
CA LYS A 210 -0.27 9.38 17.65
C LYS A 210 -1.78 9.53 17.40
N TYR A 211 -2.25 9.22 16.19
CA TYR A 211 -3.64 9.39 15.77
C TYR A 211 -4.48 8.11 15.88
N ALA A 212 -3.91 7.03 16.39
CA ALA A 212 -4.55 5.71 16.39
C ALA A 212 -5.89 5.67 17.13
N THR A 213 -6.04 6.40 18.24
CA THR A 213 -7.33 6.47 18.97
C THR A 213 -8.39 7.22 18.17
N GLU A 214 -8.02 8.35 17.56
CA GLU A 214 -8.92 9.13 16.70
C GLU A 214 -9.34 8.33 15.47
N ASN A 215 -8.39 7.63 14.82
CA ASN A 215 -8.66 6.78 13.67
C ASN A 215 -9.58 5.62 14.02
N LEU A 216 -9.32 4.91 15.12
CA LEU A 216 -10.16 3.80 15.57
C LEU A 216 -11.59 4.26 15.85
N HIS A 217 -11.75 5.35 16.60
CA HIS A 217 -13.06 5.92 16.90
C HIS A 217 -13.82 6.32 15.62
N GLN A 218 -13.12 6.88 14.63
CA GLN A 218 -13.75 7.20 13.35
C GLN A 218 -14.17 5.95 12.57
N PHE A 219 -13.38 4.88 12.62
CA PHE A 219 -13.77 3.60 12.02
C PHE A 219 -14.99 3.00 12.71
N GLU A 220 -15.03 3.01 14.04
CA GLU A 220 -16.17 2.52 14.82
C GLU A 220 -17.43 3.30 14.46
N ARG A 221 -17.31 4.63 14.39
CA ARG A 221 -18.40 5.52 13.98
C ARG A 221 -18.90 5.22 12.57
N ASN A 222 -17.99 5.16 11.60
CA ASN A 222 -18.37 4.96 10.20
C ASN A 222 -18.93 3.55 9.96
N MET A 223 -18.39 2.52 10.63
CA MET A 223 -18.94 1.17 10.59
C MET A 223 -20.30 1.12 11.27
N SER A 224 -20.49 1.83 12.39
CA SER A 224 -21.77 1.90 13.09
C SER A 224 -22.86 2.50 12.22
N ILE A 225 -22.56 3.61 11.53
CA ILE A 225 -23.45 4.23 10.56
C ILE A 225 -23.75 3.26 9.41
N ALA A 226 -22.73 2.57 8.89
CA ALA A 226 -22.91 1.66 7.76
C ALA A 226 -23.76 0.43 8.09
N THR A 227 -23.70 -0.06 9.32
CA THR A 227 -24.35 -1.30 9.76
C THR A 227 -25.61 -1.09 10.60
N GLY A 228 -25.92 0.17 10.95
CA GLY A 228 -27.12 0.57 11.69
C GLY A 228 -27.10 0.25 13.19
N ILE A 229 -25.91 0.16 13.80
CA ILE A 229 -25.78 0.09 15.26
C ILE A 229 -25.67 1.49 15.88
N PRO A 230 -25.91 1.66 17.20
CA PRO A 230 -25.77 2.95 17.87
C PRO A 230 -24.41 3.61 17.61
N VAL A 231 -24.46 4.81 17.05
CA VAL A 231 -23.27 5.54 16.60
C VAL A 231 -22.56 6.18 17.79
N PRO A 232 -21.25 5.92 18.00
CA PRO A 232 -20.45 6.61 19.01
C PRO A 232 -20.53 8.13 18.84
N PRO A 233 -20.62 8.89 19.95
CA PRO A 233 -20.70 10.35 19.89
C PRO A 233 -19.43 10.93 19.26
N LEU A 234 -19.56 12.06 18.57
CA LEU A 234 -18.37 12.78 18.09
C LEU A 234 -17.47 13.16 19.28
N PRO A 235 -16.15 13.10 19.13
CA PRO A 235 -15.27 13.54 20.19
C PRO A 235 -15.44 15.06 20.39
N PRO A 236 -15.27 15.57 21.61
CA PRO A 236 -15.54 16.97 21.89
C PRO A 236 -14.43 17.85 21.31
N PHE A 237 -14.81 18.81 20.49
CA PHE A 237 -13.92 19.83 19.91
C PHE A 237 -14.14 21.19 20.60
N ASN A 238 -13.10 22.01 20.66
CA ASN A 238 -13.23 23.42 21.00
C ASN A 238 -13.65 24.24 19.77
N GLU A 239 -13.85 25.54 19.96
CA GLU A 239 -14.22 26.48 18.89
C GLU A 239 -13.21 26.57 17.73
N PHE A 240 -11.99 26.06 17.91
CA PHE A 240 -10.92 26.02 16.91
C PHE A 240 -10.78 24.65 16.22
N GLY A 241 -11.72 23.71 16.46
CA GLY A 241 -11.65 22.37 15.89
C GLY A 241 -10.58 21.48 16.52
N VAL A 242 -10.08 21.83 17.71
CA VAL A 242 -9.08 21.04 18.45
C VAL A 242 -9.79 20.17 19.48
N LEU A 243 -9.40 18.90 19.55
CA LEU A 243 -9.88 17.93 20.53
C LEU A 243 -9.67 18.45 21.97
N THR A 244 -10.74 18.54 22.76
CA THR A 244 -10.69 18.95 24.17
C THR A 244 -10.48 17.78 25.12
N SER A 245 -10.76 16.56 24.67
CA SER A 245 -10.42 15.32 25.36
C SER A 245 -10.28 14.18 24.36
N ALA A 246 -9.64 13.09 24.78
CA ALA A 246 -9.56 11.88 23.96
C ALA A 246 -10.98 11.38 23.64
N PRO A 247 -11.25 10.92 22.40
CA PRO A 247 -12.49 10.23 22.08
C PRO A 247 -12.70 9.11 23.10
N LYS A 248 -13.88 9.09 23.74
CA LYS A 248 -14.26 7.95 24.56
C LYS A 248 -14.79 6.88 23.63
N PRO A 249 -14.36 5.62 23.77
CA PRO A 249 -14.99 4.55 23.03
C PRO A 249 -16.48 4.50 23.40
N PRO A 250 -17.33 3.94 22.52
CA PRO A 250 -18.68 3.57 22.91
C PRO A 250 -18.69 2.78 24.24
N PRO A 251 -19.81 2.74 24.99
CA PRO A 251 -19.94 1.86 26.15
C PRO A 251 -20.00 0.40 25.67
N PRO A 252 -19.22 -0.55 26.24
CA PRO A 252 -19.18 -1.92 25.76
C PRO A 252 -20.58 -2.54 25.80
N PRO A 253 -20.92 -3.44 24.86
CA PRO A 253 -22.17 -4.17 24.96
C PRO A 253 -22.23 -4.91 26.30
N GLU A 254 -23.41 -4.98 26.91
CA GLU A 254 -23.60 -5.63 28.22
C GLU A 254 -23.12 -7.10 28.22
N HIS A 255 -23.21 -7.75 27.05
CA HIS A 255 -22.76 -9.12 26.81
C HIS A 255 -21.93 -9.17 25.53
N PRO A 256 -20.59 -9.02 25.61
CA PRO A 256 -19.73 -9.18 24.44
C PRO A 256 -19.77 -10.62 23.97
N ILE A 257 -19.87 -10.80 22.65
CA ILE A 257 -19.83 -12.11 22.00
C ILE A 257 -18.40 -12.34 21.51
N TYR A 258 -17.81 -13.47 21.90
CA TYR A 258 -16.54 -13.89 21.36
C TYR A 258 -16.77 -14.93 20.27
N ILE A 259 -16.24 -14.68 19.07
CA ILE A 259 -16.30 -15.61 17.95
C ILE A 259 -14.90 -16.15 17.72
N GLU A 260 -14.78 -17.47 17.79
CA GLU A 260 -13.57 -18.16 17.36
C GLU A 260 -13.58 -18.29 15.84
N PRO A 261 -12.53 -17.82 15.13
CA PRO A 261 -12.40 -18.03 13.70
C PRO A 261 -12.41 -19.50 13.32
N GLN A 262 -13.07 -19.83 12.21
CA GLN A 262 -13.15 -21.20 11.72
C GLN A 262 -12.03 -21.51 10.73
N HIS A 263 -11.15 -22.44 11.09
CA HIS A 263 -10.05 -22.86 10.23
C HIS A 263 -10.38 -24.03 9.29
N ASP A 264 -11.51 -24.72 9.52
CA ASP A 264 -11.95 -25.81 8.66
C ASP A 264 -12.66 -25.26 7.42
N LEU A 265 -12.01 -25.40 6.26
CA LEU A 265 -12.52 -24.95 4.95
C LEU A 265 -13.82 -25.64 4.51
N SER A 266 -14.18 -26.78 5.11
CA SER A 266 -15.45 -27.46 4.83
C SER A 266 -16.64 -26.82 5.53
N LEU A 267 -16.38 -25.96 6.52
CA LEU A 267 -17.39 -25.25 7.27
C LEU A 267 -17.45 -23.78 6.85
N PRO A 268 -18.57 -23.07 7.06
CA PRO A 268 -18.64 -21.64 6.79
C PRO A 268 -17.55 -20.89 7.56
N PRO A 269 -16.96 -19.82 7.01
CA PRO A 269 -15.95 -19.00 7.71
C PRO A 269 -16.37 -18.49 9.11
N TRP A 270 -17.68 -18.42 9.37
CA TRP A 270 -18.24 -17.80 10.55
C TRP A 270 -19.23 -18.71 11.28
N SER A 271 -19.53 -18.35 12.53
CA SER A 271 -20.70 -18.88 13.23
C SER A 271 -22.00 -18.51 12.51
N ASN A 272 -23.09 -19.21 12.84
CA ASN A 272 -24.45 -18.88 12.40
C ASN A 272 -24.94 -17.49 12.85
N LEU A 273 -24.14 -16.75 13.62
CA LEU A 273 -24.41 -15.39 14.04
C LEU A 273 -24.02 -14.35 12.98
N CYS A 274 -22.92 -14.57 12.24
CA CYS A 274 -22.40 -13.57 11.33
C CYS A 274 -23.09 -13.61 9.97
N GLU A 275 -23.26 -12.43 9.39
CA GLU A 275 -23.97 -12.24 8.13
C GLU A 275 -23.12 -11.43 7.16
N ASN A 276 -22.97 -11.98 5.97
CA ASN A 276 -22.47 -11.24 4.83
C ASN A 276 -23.45 -10.14 4.43
N VAL A 277 -22.90 -9.03 3.98
CA VAL A 277 -23.68 -7.92 3.45
C VAL A 277 -24.03 -8.19 1.98
N SER A 278 -25.15 -7.65 1.50
CA SER A 278 -25.50 -7.76 0.07
C SER A 278 -24.41 -7.13 -0.79
N PRO A 279 -24.00 -7.74 -1.92
CA PRO A 279 -23.04 -7.12 -2.84
C PRO A 279 -23.62 -5.92 -3.60
N SER A 280 -24.95 -5.80 -3.75
CA SER A 280 -25.58 -4.67 -4.45
C SER A 280 -25.69 -3.44 -3.55
N PHE A 281 -25.15 -2.30 -3.99
CA PHE A 281 -25.17 -1.05 -3.21
C PHE A 281 -26.57 -0.44 -3.04
N SER A 282 -27.55 -0.91 -3.82
CA SER A 282 -28.97 -0.56 -3.67
C SER A 282 -29.62 -1.10 -2.39
N VAL A 283 -29.02 -2.13 -1.77
CA VAL A 283 -29.54 -2.76 -0.56
C VAL A 283 -28.88 -2.14 0.67
N SER A 284 -29.67 -1.55 1.57
CA SER A 284 -29.17 -1.01 2.84
C SER A 284 -28.59 -2.13 3.73
N MET A 285 -27.53 -1.81 4.47
CA MET A 285 -26.90 -2.71 5.44
C MET A 285 -27.31 -2.39 6.89
N GLU A 286 -28.18 -1.41 7.11
CA GLU A 286 -28.54 -0.90 8.45
C GLU A 286 -29.20 -1.93 9.37
N ASN A 287 -29.73 -3.02 8.81
CA ASN A 287 -30.38 -4.08 9.60
C ASN A 287 -29.43 -5.23 9.99
N ILE A 288 -28.20 -5.23 9.49
CA ILE A 288 -27.24 -6.31 9.74
C ILE A 288 -26.62 -6.14 11.12
N GLY A 289 -26.39 -4.89 11.55
CA GLY A 289 -25.86 -4.57 12.85
C GLY A 289 -24.44 -5.10 13.09
N SER A 290 -24.14 -5.45 14.34
CA SER A 290 -22.85 -6.01 14.77
C SER A 290 -22.51 -7.38 14.18
N ARG A 291 -23.46 -8.01 13.48
CA ARG A 291 -23.30 -9.30 12.82
C ARG A 291 -22.65 -9.18 11.44
N ALA A 292 -22.46 -7.97 10.94
CA ALA A 292 -21.84 -7.74 9.65
C ALA A 292 -20.41 -8.28 9.65
N VAL A 293 -20.08 -9.04 8.61
CA VAL A 293 -18.71 -9.51 8.40
C VAL A 293 -17.77 -8.33 8.13
N VAL A 294 -16.69 -8.26 8.91
CA VAL A 294 -15.63 -7.25 8.76
C VAL A 294 -14.26 -7.92 8.60
N TYR A 295 -13.45 -7.38 7.69
CA TYR A 295 -12.04 -7.72 7.55
C TYR A 295 -11.14 -6.54 7.99
N ILE A 296 -10.16 -6.77 8.84
CA ILE A 296 -9.14 -5.76 9.20
C ILE A 296 -7.79 -6.14 8.60
N ALA A 297 -7.29 -5.26 7.74
CA ALA A 297 -5.90 -5.24 7.30
C ALA A 297 -5.08 -4.36 8.24
N THR A 298 -3.99 -4.88 8.82
CA THR A 298 -3.21 -4.14 9.83
C THR A 298 -1.77 -4.63 9.97
N ASP A 299 -0.88 -3.71 10.34
CA ASP A 299 0.51 -3.99 10.70
C ASP A 299 0.70 -4.28 12.20
N HIS A 300 -0.39 -4.36 12.97
CA HIS A 300 -0.38 -4.67 14.40
C HIS A 300 -0.32 -6.18 14.64
N LYS A 301 0.66 -6.65 15.41
CA LYS A 301 0.89 -8.09 15.64
C LYS A 301 -0.08 -8.72 16.64
N ASP A 302 -0.39 -8.00 17.71
CA ASP A 302 -1.22 -8.50 18.80
C ASP A 302 -2.59 -7.81 18.80
N ILE A 303 -3.45 -8.22 17.88
CA ILE A 303 -4.75 -7.58 17.62
C ILE A 303 -5.81 -7.91 18.68
N ARG A 304 -5.70 -9.05 19.38
CA ARG A 304 -6.68 -9.51 20.38
C ARG A 304 -6.11 -9.63 21.78
N GLY A 305 -4.84 -9.30 22.01
CA GLY A 305 -4.26 -9.28 23.35
C GLY A 305 -4.85 -8.22 24.25
N GLU A 306 -4.70 -8.40 25.57
CA GLU A 306 -5.29 -7.54 26.62
C GLU A 306 -4.88 -6.06 26.50
N ASN A 307 -3.72 -5.79 25.92
CA ASN A 307 -3.21 -4.43 25.70
C ASN A 307 -3.50 -3.89 24.29
N SER A 308 -4.26 -4.63 23.48
CA SER A 308 -4.55 -4.25 22.11
C SER A 308 -5.58 -3.13 22.06
N ARG A 309 -5.31 -2.13 21.23
CA ARG A 309 -6.29 -1.06 20.95
C ARG A 309 -7.52 -1.57 20.21
N LEU A 310 -7.39 -2.69 19.50
CA LEU A 310 -8.50 -3.28 18.74
C LEU A 310 -9.43 -4.14 19.61
N LEU A 311 -9.10 -4.37 20.88
CA LEU A 311 -9.96 -5.20 21.75
C LEU A 311 -11.37 -4.61 21.87
N GLU A 312 -11.48 -3.27 21.94
CA GLU A 312 -12.76 -2.57 21.94
C GLU A 312 -13.53 -2.82 20.64
N TRP A 313 -12.86 -2.74 19.48
CA TRP A 313 -13.46 -3.06 18.18
C TRP A 313 -14.11 -4.44 18.16
N PHE A 314 -13.40 -5.47 18.62
CA PHE A 314 -13.92 -6.85 18.63
C PHE A 314 -15.14 -7.03 19.54
N ASN A 315 -15.29 -6.21 20.59
CA ASN A 315 -16.50 -6.23 21.41
C ASN A 315 -17.73 -5.71 20.65
N TYR A 316 -17.58 -4.72 19.77
CA TYR A 316 -18.69 -4.16 18.97
C TYR A 316 -18.98 -4.93 17.70
N PHE A 317 -17.92 -5.39 17.04
CA PHE A 317 -17.98 -6.06 15.76
C PHE A 317 -17.34 -7.46 15.92
N PRO A 318 -18.02 -8.39 16.62
CA PRO A 318 -17.47 -9.71 16.91
C PRO A 318 -17.22 -10.54 15.64
N CYS A 319 -17.93 -10.25 14.55
CA CYS A 319 -17.74 -10.85 13.22
C CYS A 319 -16.56 -10.21 12.45
N THR A 320 -15.44 -9.98 13.13
CA THR A 320 -14.23 -9.40 12.53
C THR A 320 -13.11 -10.42 12.39
N LEU A 321 -12.56 -10.57 11.18
CA LEU A 321 -11.35 -11.34 10.88
C LEU A 321 -10.19 -10.43 10.52
N THR A 322 -9.01 -10.99 10.65
CA THR A 322 -7.75 -10.48 10.14
C THR A 322 -7.05 -11.59 9.36
N LEU A 323 -5.96 -11.25 8.70
CA LEU A 323 -5.16 -12.24 7.98
C LEU A 323 -4.72 -13.44 8.86
N ASN A 324 -4.47 -13.22 10.16
CA ASN A 324 -4.06 -14.29 11.08
C ASN A 324 -5.16 -15.32 11.36
N ASP A 325 -6.41 -14.96 11.06
CA ASP A 325 -7.57 -15.82 11.29
C ASP A 325 -7.91 -16.66 10.05
N ILE A 326 -7.22 -16.40 8.92
CA ILE A 326 -7.45 -17.08 7.65
C ILE A 326 -6.73 -18.44 7.65
N PRO A 327 -7.39 -19.52 7.18
CA PRO A 327 -6.77 -20.83 7.01
C PRO A 327 -5.49 -20.75 6.16
N GLY A 328 -4.42 -21.39 6.63
CA GLY A 328 -3.09 -21.28 5.99
C GLY A 328 -3.06 -21.85 4.57
N GLU A 329 -3.88 -22.86 4.30
CA GLU A 329 -4.01 -23.54 3.01
C GLU A 329 -4.49 -22.60 1.89
N LEU A 330 -5.21 -21.52 2.24
CA LEU A 330 -5.64 -20.52 1.25
C LEU A 330 -4.46 -19.70 0.70
N MET A 331 -3.31 -19.74 1.38
CA MET A 331 -2.06 -19.05 0.98
C MET A 331 -1.13 -19.93 0.14
N ASP A 332 -1.48 -21.20 -0.09
CA ASP A 332 -0.64 -22.16 -0.81
C ASP A 332 -0.24 -21.72 -2.23
N PRO A 333 -1.06 -20.99 -3.02
CA PRO A 333 -0.64 -20.54 -4.34
C PRO A 333 0.63 -19.66 -4.30
N LEU A 334 0.83 -18.89 -3.21
CA LEU A 334 2.05 -18.09 -3.02
C LEU A 334 3.33 -18.93 -2.91
N ASP A 335 3.24 -20.21 -2.55
CA ASP A 335 4.41 -21.09 -2.47
C ASP A 335 5.05 -21.35 -3.83
N THR A 336 4.35 -21.04 -4.93
CA THR A 336 4.90 -21.10 -6.29
C THR A 336 5.74 -19.87 -6.66
N MET A 337 5.60 -18.76 -5.92
CA MET A 337 6.26 -17.50 -6.22
C MET A 337 7.64 -17.43 -5.56
N HIS A 338 8.67 -17.29 -6.38
CA HIS A 338 10.06 -17.32 -5.94
C HIS A 338 10.83 -16.10 -6.43
N CYS A 339 11.87 -15.73 -5.66
CA CYS A 339 12.75 -14.64 -6.03
C CYS A 339 13.42 -14.92 -7.38
N MET A 340 13.41 -13.94 -8.28
CA MET A 340 14.01 -14.08 -9.61
C MET A 340 15.52 -14.37 -9.58
N PHE A 341 16.22 -14.01 -8.50
CA PHE A 341 17.66 -14.28 -8.32
C PHE A 341 17.96 -15.49 -7.43
N ASN A 342 16.95 -16.03 -6.74
CA ASN A 342 17.09 -17.21 -5.90
C ASN A 342 15.80 -18.05 -5.98
N PRO A 343 15.76 -19.05 -6.87
CA PRO A 343 14.59 -19.92 -7.03
C PRO A 343 14.23 -20.72 -5.77
N ASN A 344 15.13 -20.88 -4.80
CA ASN A 344 14.82 -21.55 -3.53
C ASN A 344 14.24 -20.59 -2.48
N LYS A 345 14.21 -19.28 -2.75
CA LYS A 345 13.67 -18.27 -1.86
C LYS A 345 12.22 -17.98 -2.20
N SER A 346 11.31 -18.50 -1.39
CA SER A 346 9.89 -18.18 -1.44
C SER A 346 9.65 -16.67 -1.24
N LEU A 347 8.72 -16.12 -2.01
CA LEU A 347 8.24 -14.74 -1.88
C LEU A 347 7.04 -14.62 -0.93
N LYS A 348 6.49 -15.73 -0.43
CA LYS A 348 5.24 -15.76 0.36
C LYS A 348 5.24 -14.72 1.49
N SER A 349 6.28 -14.69 2.32
CA SER A 349 6.37 -13.74 3.43
C SER A 349 6.49 -12.27 3.01
N TYR A 350 7.04 -12.01 1.81
CA TYR A 350 7.18 -10.66 1.26
C TYR A 350 5.88 -10.14 0.66
N LEU A 351 5.03 -11.06 0.17
CA LEU A 351 3.77 -10.75 -0.51
C LEU A 351 2.57 -10.68 0.44
N ILE A 352 2.68 -11.19 1.66
CA ILE A 352 1.63 -11.12 2.70
C ILE A 352 1.01 -9.72 2.84
N PRO A 353 1.77 -8.61 2.92
CA PRO A 353 1.17 -7.28 3.01
C PRO A 353 0.30 -6.96 1.79
N LEU A 354 0.71 -7.38 0.59
CA LEU A 354 -0.05 -7.15 -0.64
C LEU A 354 -1.36 -7.96 -0.62
N VAL A 355 -1.31 -9.22 -0.18
CA VAL A 355 -2.51 -10.04 0.02
C VAL A 355 -3.49 -9.33 0.97
N ASP A 356 -3.00 -8.88 2.13
CA ASP A 356 -3.83 -8.19 3.14
C ASP A 356 -4.52 -6.95 2.55
N ALA A 357 -3.77 -6.16 1.77
CA ALA A 357 -4.27 -4.99 1.05
C ALA A 357 -5.34 -5.35 0.01
N MET A 358 -5.06 -6.35 -0.82
CA MET A 358 -5.92 -6.76 -1.92
C MET A 358 -7.21 -7.40 -1.40
N VAL A 359 -7.16 -8.19 -0.32
CA VAL A 359 -8.35 -8.74 0.33
C VAL A 359 -9.24 -7.60 0.85
N ALA A 360 -8.67 -6.64 1.58
CA ALA A 360 -9.43 -5.48 2.05
C ALA A 360 -10.05 -4.68 0.89
N ALA A 361 -9.34 -4.54 -0.23
CA ALA A 361 -9.84 -3.84 -1.42
C ALA A 361 -11.05 -4.52 -2.10
N HIS A 362 -11.34 -5.79 -1.82
CA HIS A 362 -12.53 -6.48 -2.34
C HIS A 362 -13.79 -6.26 -1.48
N ALA A 363 -13.69 -5.51 -0.38
CA ALA A 363 -14.83 -5.23 0.47
C ALA A 363 -15.86 -4.32 -0.22
N ARG A 364 -17.09 -4.33 0.30
CA ARG A 364 -18.17 -3.42 -0.11
C ARG A 364 -17.86 -1.99 0.29
N ARG A 365 -17.32 -1.78 1.49
CA ARG A 365 -16.83 -0.47 1.95
C ARG A 365 -15.51 -0.69 2.63
N VAL A 366 -14.56 0.22 2.38
CA VAL A 366 -13.25 0.21 3.03
C VAL A 366 -13.07 1.52 3.81
N PHE A 367 -12.82 1.41 5.10
CA PHE A 367 -12.41 2.54 5.93
C PHE A 367 -10.90 2.53 6.09
N THR A 368 -10.23 3.62 5.69
CA THR A 368 -8.77 3.62 5.56
C THR A 368 -8.12 4.62 6.51
N THR A 369 -6.92 4.28 7.02
CA THR A 369 -6.14 5.20 7.86
C THR A 369 -5.69 6.43 7.06
N PRO A 370 -6.04 7.67 7.47
CA PRO A 370 -5.62 8.88 6.78
C PRO A 370 -4.10 8.99 6.64
N ARG A 371 -3.64 9.64 5.55
CA ARG A 371 -2.22 9.91 5.23
C ARG A 371 -1.34 8.68 4.94
N SER A 372 -1.87 7.46 5.08
CA SER A 372 -1.16 6.23 4.72
C SER A 372 -1.20 6.02 3.20
N THR A 373 -0.04 5.88 2.56
CA THR A 373 0.03 5.57 1.12
C THR A 373 -0.56 4.19 0.81
N PHE A 374 -0.38 3.25 1.74
CA PHE A 374 -0.97 1.91 1.66
C PHE A 374 -2.50 1.96 1.73
N SER A 375 -3.05 2.80 2.61
CA SER A 375 -4.49 3.07 2.69
C SER A 375 -5.06 3.63 1.39
N LYS A 376 -4.36 4.63 0.81
CA LYS A 376 -4.78 5.26 -0.45
C LYS A 376 -4.88 4.20 -1.56
N TYR A 377 -3.84 3.36 -1.66
CA TYR A 377 -3.78 2.32 -2.67
C TYR A 377 -4.87 1.25 -2.49
N ILE A 378 -5.19 0.83 -1.26
CA ILE A 378 -6.35 -0.06 -1.01
C ILE A 378 -7.66 0.58 -1.51
N GLY A 379 -7.84 1.89 -1.29
CA GLY A 379 -9.00 2.64 -1.80
C GLY A 379 -9.05 2.66 -3.33
N GLU A 380 -7.92 2.92 -3.99
CA GLU A 380 -7.80 2.92 -5.47
C GLU A 380 -8.15 1.53 -6.04
N LEU A 381 -7.64 0.46 -5.45
CA LEU A 381 -7.98 -0.92 -5.85
C LEU A 381 -9.47 -1.24 -5.61
N ASN A 382 -10.05 -0.78 -4.50
CA ASN A 382 -11.48 -0.95 -4.23
C ASN A 382 -12.35 -0.23 -5.24
N GLU A 383 -11.96 0.98 -5.63
CA GLU A 383 -12.64 1.71 -6.69
C GLU A 383 -12.64 0.92 -8.00
N ALA A 384 -11.47 0.45 -8.41
CA ALA A 384 -11.30 -0.29 -9.66
C ALA A 384 -12.01 -1.65 -9.67
N TRP A 385 -12.01 -2.39 -8.57
CA TRP A 385 -12.52 -3.77 -8.53
C TRP A 385 -13.96 -3.91 -8.04
N VAL A 386 -14.49 -2.92 -7.32
CA VAL A 386 -15.81 -2.98 -6.70
C VAL A 386 -16.69 -1.80 -7.08
N LEU A 387 -16.24 -0.56 -6.86
CA LEU A 387 -17.12 0.60 -6.98
C LEU A 387 -17.48 0.91 -8.44
N GLN A 388 -16.49 0.91 -9.35
CA GLN A 388 -16.72 1.25 -10.76
C GLN A 388 -17.67 0.27 -11.45
N GLU A 389 -17.62 -1.01 -11.10
CA GLU A 389 -18.58 -2.02 -11.60
C GLU A 389 -20.04 -1.71 -11.19
N GLN A 390 -20.22 -0.92 -10.14
CA GLN A 390 -21.52 -0.48 -9.62
C GLN A 390 -21.84 0.97 -10.04
N GLY A 391 -21.02 1.59 -10.90
CA GLY A 391 -21.17 2.99 -11.30
C GLY A 391 -20.86 3.99 -10.18
N LEU A 392 -20.05 3.60 -9.20
CA LEU A 392 -19.64 4.42 -8.06
C LEU A 392 -18.13 4.69 -8.11
N ASN A 393 -17.69 5.66 -7.31
CA ASN A 393 -16.28 6.00 -7.11
C ASN A 393 -16.02 6.33 -5.62
N LEU A 394 -14.76 6.55 -5.23
CA LEU A 394 -14.46 6.91 -3.84
C LEU A 394 -15.19 8.19 -3.40
N SER A 395 -15.33 9.18 -4.29
CA SER A 395 -16.04 10.44 -4.01
C SER A 395 -17.52 10.24 -3.63
N SER A 396 -18.12 9.13 -4.06
CA SER A 396 -19.52 8.79 -3.78
C SER A 396 -19.81 8.56 -2.29
N PHE A 397 -18.77 8.37 -1.46
CA PHE A 397 -18.90 8.06 -0.03
C PHE A 397 -18.31 9.13 0.89
N TYR A 398 -17.73 10.21 0.35
CA TYR A 398 -17.37 11.37 1.14
C TYR A 398 -18.61 12.24 1.36
N LEU A 399 -19.26 12.04 2.51
CA LEU A 399 -20.20 13.01 3.04
C LEU A 399 -19.38 14.10 3.76
N TYR A 400 -19.32 15.29 3.16
CA TYR A 400 -18.68 16.54 3.62
C TYR A 400 -17.19 16.74 3.25
N GLU A 401 -16.95 17.77 2.41
CA GLU A 401 -15.81 18.70 2.56
C GLU A 401 -16.04 19.63 3.76
#